data_AF-A0AAJ6B6V0-F1
#
_entry.id   AF-A0AAJ6B6V0-F1
#
_cell.length_a   1.000
_cell.length_b   1.000
_cell.length_c   1.000
_cell.angle_alpha   90.00
_cell.angle_beta   90.00
_cell.angle_gamma   90.00
#
_symmetry.space_group_name_H-M   'P 1'
#
loop_
_entity.id
_entity.type
_entity.pdbx_description
1 polymer ?
#
loop_
_entity_poly.entity_id
_entity_poly.type
_entity_poly.pdbx_seq_one_letter_code
_entity_poly.pdbx_strand_id
1 'polypeptide(L)'
;MNELELKELWKTANEKLEESFIINRKNAEDITRIKVYNFLSSMKPIKIFALLVGILWVSIGATVLGRIYLNTFSEANKFFLFSATIQILLTAIALFVYIYQLIKIYQVNSDESILKTQGKLVQLRISTLWSTRILFLQLPVWTTFWWNETMLTDWNLFQWIITIVITITFTYVSMWLFFNIKYENRNKKWFQLIFSGKEWIPLMKSMELLEQVEDYKVK
;
A
#
# COMPACT_ATOMS: atom_id res chain seq x y z
N MET A 1 44.93 -38.34 -31.21
CA MET A 1 43.76 -37.44 -31.17
C MET A 1 44.09 -36.27 -32.09
N ASN A 2 43.27 -36.04 -33.10
CA ASN A 2 43.59 -35.09 -34.17
C ASN A 2 43.37 -33.65 -33.67
N GLU A 3 44.27 -32.70 -33.95
CA GLU A 3 44.13 -31.30 -33.49
C GLU A 3 42.86 -30.65 -34.04
N LEU A 4 42.45 -31.06 -35.24
CA LEU A 4 41.19 -30.68 -35.89
C LEU A 4 39.97 -31.16 -35.09
N GLU A 5 39.94 -32.41 -34.64
CA GLU A 5 38.84 -32.94 -33.82
C GLU A 5 38.73 -32.21 -32.48
N LEU A 6 39.87 -31.87 -31.86
CA LEU A 6 39.87 -31.15 -30.58
C LEU A 6 39.30 -29.73 -30.75
N LYS A 7 39.65 -29.03 -31.83
CA LYS A 7 39.11 -27.70 -32.17
C LYS A 7 37.62 -27.76 -32.46
N GLU A 8 37.15 -28.77 -33.19
CA GLU A 8 35.72 -28.95 -33.46
C GLU A 8 34.91 -29.26 -32.20
N LEU A 9 35.44 -30.11 -31.31
CA LEU A 9 34.82 -30.40 -30.01
C LEU A 9 34.73 -29.16 -29.12
N TRP A 10 35.81 -28.36 -29.05
CA TRP A 10 35.82 -27.10 -28.30
C TRP A 10 34.81 -26.09 -28.85
N LYS A 11 34.75 -25.94 -30.18
CA LYS A 11 33.80 -25.04 -30.84
C LYS A 11 32.36 -25.46 -30.57
N THR A 12 32.04 -26.76 -30.73
CA THR A 12 30.70 -27.30 -30.49
C THR A 12 30.30 -27.18 -29.01
N ALA A 13 31.24 -27.42 -28.09
CA ALA A 13 30.99 -27.25 -26.66
C ALA A 13 30.70 -25.78 -26.31
N ASN A 14 31.46 -24.84 -26.89
CA ASN A 14 31.25 -23.41 -26.68
C ASN A 14 29.91 -22.94 -27.26
N GLU A 15 29.54 -23.38 -28.47
CA GLU A 15 28.25 -23.07 -29.10
C GLU A 15 27.07 -23.59 -28.26
N LYS A 16 27.13 -24.84 -27.78
CA LYS A 16 26.10 -25.39 -26.88
C LYS A 16 26.02 -24.64 -25.56
N LEU A 17 27.17 -24.21 -25.02
CA LEU A 17 27.21 -23.45 -23.78
C LEU A 17 26.55 -22.08 -23.96
N GLU A 18 26.88 -21.36 -25.04
CA GLU A 18 26.28 -20.08 -25.40
C GLU A 18 24.77 -20.20 -25.63
N GLU A 19 24.32 -21.20 -26.38
CA GLU A 19 22.90 -21.47 -26.61
C GLU A 19 22.17 -21.77 -25.30
N SER A 20 22.75 -22.61 -24.45
CA SER A 20 22.19 -22.92 -23.13
C SER A 20 22.12 -21.68 -22.24
N PHE A 21 23.10 -20.78 -22.32
CA PHE A 21 23.13 -19.54 -21.56
C PHE A 21 22.02 -18.58 -22.00
N ILE A 22 21.83 -18.41 -23.30
CA ILE A 22 20.75 -17.58 -23.87
C ILE A 22 19.38 -18.12 -23.47
N ILE A 23 19.18 -19.45 -23.59
CA ILE A 23 17.93 -20.11 -23.20
C ILE A 23 17.67 -19.96 -21.69
N ASN A 24 18.68 -20.22 -20.85
CA ASN A 24 18.56 -20.10 -19.40
C ASN A 24 18.24 -18.67 -18.98
N ARG A 25 18.86 -17.66 -19.62
CA ARG A 25 18.55 -16.25 -19.37
C ARG A 25 17.10 -15.92 -19.71
N LYS A 26 16.62 -16.35 -20.89
CA LYS A 26 15.23 -16.14 -21.30
C LYS A 26 14.25 -16.83 -20.34
N ASN A 27 14.52 -18.09 -19.96
CA ASN A 27 13.71 -18.82 -18.99
C ASN A 27 13.69 -18.11 -17.62
N ALA A 28 14.83 -17.60 -17.16
CA ALA A 28 14.91 -16.86 -15.90
C ALA A 28 14.08 -15.57 -15.95
N GLU A 29 14.10 -14.84 -17.07
CA GLU A 29 13.23 -13.68 -17.28
C GLU A 29 11.75 -14.06 -17.23
N ASP A 30 11.33 -15.07 -17.99
CA ASP A 30 9.92 -15.49 -18.08
C ASP A 30 9.41 -16.02 -16.73
N ILE A 31 10.19 -16.85 -16.04
CA ILE A 31 9.89 -17.33 -14.68
C ILE A 31 9.75 -16.15 -13.71
N THR A 32 10.63 -15.15 -13.81
CA THR A 32 10.57 -13.97 -12.94
C THR A 32 9.29 -13.18 -13.19
N ARG A 33 8.91 -12.97 -14.45
CA ARG A 33 7.65 -12.28 -14.77
C ARG A 33 6.43 -13.02 -14.22
N ILE A 34 6.41 -14.35 -14.36
CA ILE A 34 5.34 -15.20 -13.78
C ILE A 34 5.31 -15.05 -12.25
N LYS A 35 6.46 -15.09 -11.58
CA LYS A 35 6.54 -14.90 -10.11
C LYS A 35 6.04 -13.52 -9.68
N VAL A 36 6.46 -12.45 -10.36
CA VAL A 36 6.01 -11.08 -10.11
C VAL A 36 4.50 -10.97 -10.27
N TYR A 37 3.96 -11.51 -11.36
CA TYR A 37 2.51 -11.58 -11.58
C TYR A 37 1.80 -12.31 -10.45
N ASN A 38 2.30 -13.47 -10.03
CA ASN A 38 1.71 -14.25 -8.93
C ASN A 38 1.73 -13.50 -7.59
N PHE A 39 2.84 -12.83 -7.26
CA PHE A 39 2.93 -12.02 -6.06
C PHE A 39 1.95 -10.85 -6.09
N LEU A 40 1.85 -10.12 -7.19
CA LEU A 40 0.87 -9.02 -7.30
C LEU A 40 -0.57 -9.53 -7.29
N SER A 41 -0.84 -10.65 -7.95
CA SER A 41 -2.17 -11.26 -7.97
C SER A 41 -2.61 -11.69 -6.57
N SER A 42 -1.68 -12.13 -5.72
CA SER A 42 -1.95 -12.47 -4.32
C SER A 42 -2.44 -11.30 -3.47
N MET A 43 -2.21 -10.05 -3.91
CA MET A 43 -2.68 -8.84 -3.23
C MET A 43 -4.14 -8.49 -3.58
N LYS A 44 -4.69 -9.03 -4.67
CA LYS A 44 -6.04 -8.69 -5.14
C LYS A 44 -7.14 -9.01 -4.11
N PRO A 45 -7.17 -10.21 -3.47
CA PRO A 45 -8.28 -10.57 -2.59
C PRO A 45 -8.41 -9.64 -1.37
N ILE A 46 -7.29 -9.27 -0.75
CA ILE A 46 -7.31 -8.38 0.42
C ILE A 46 -7.76 -6.96 0.03
N LYS A 47 -7.39 -6.48 -1.16
CA LYS A 47 -7.84 -5.18 -1.67
C LYS A 47 -9.32 -5.17 -2.02
N ILE A 48 -9.81 -6.24 -2.65
CA ILE A 48 -11.24 -6.39 -2.94
C ILE A 48 -12.04 -6.44 -1.63
N PHE A 49 -11.58 -7.22 -0.65
CA PHE A 49 -12.21 -7.26 0.66
C PHE A 49 -12.24 -5.88 1.34
N ALA A 50 -11.11 -5.18 1.38
CA ALA A 50 -11.01 -3.82 1.94
C ALA A 50 -11.93 -2.82 1.22
N LEU A 51 -12.04 -2.93 -0.12
CA LEU A 51 -12.95 -2.11 -0.92
C LEU A 51 -14.41 -2.38 -0.56
N LEU A 52 -14.83 -3.64 -0.46
CA LEU A 52 -16.20 -4.00 -0.11
C LEU A 52 -16.58 -3.50 1.28
N VAL A 53 -15.73 -3.76 2.28
CA VAL A 53 -15.95 -3.30 3.66
C VAL A 53 -15.93 -1.78 3.73
N GLY A 54 -15.01 -1.12 3.04
CA GLY A 54 -14.91 0.33 3.06
C GLY A 54 -16.06 1.03 2.33
N ILE A 55 -16.53 0.50 1.20
CA ILE A 55 -17.73 1.01 0.51
C ILE A 55 -18.95 0.88 1.42
N LEU A 56 -19.10 -0.24 2.11
CA LEU A 56 -20.17 -0.45 3.08
C LEU A 56 -20.08 0.60 4.21
N TRP A 57 -18.89 0.79 4.78
CA TRP A 57 -18.63 1.76 5.84
C TRP A 57 -18.97 3.20 5.41
N VAL A 58 -18.45 3.63 4.26
CA VAL A 58 -18.69 4.99 3.72
C VAL A 58 -20.16 5.19 3.37
N SER A 59 -20.84 4.20 2.80
CA SER A 59 -22.26 4.32 2.42
C SER A 59 -23.17 4.43 3.64
N ILE A 60 -22.95 3.60 4.66
CA ILE A 60 -23.68 3.67 5.93
C ILE A 60 -23.43 5.03 6.59
N GLY A 61 -22.15 5.41 6.73
CA GLY A 61 -21.78 6.67 7.35
C GLY A 61 -22.38 7.88 6.64
N ALA A 62 -22.29 7.93 5.31
CA ALA A 62 -22.83 9.04 4.51
C ALA A 62 -24.36 9.14 4.63
N THR A 63 -25.06 8.01 4.66
CA THR A 63 -26.53 7.97 4.83
C THR A 63 -26.94 8.48 6.20
N VAL A 64 -26.27 8.00 7.26
CA VAL A 64 -26.55 8.43 8.64
C VAL A 64 -26.26 9.91 8.81
N LEU A 65 -25.08 10.38 8.39
CA LEU A 65 -24.73 11.80 8.48
C LEU A 65 -25.68 12.67 7.66
N GLY A 66 -25.99 12.29 6.42
CA GLY A 66 -26.93 13.02 5.58
C GLY A 66 -28.29 13.20 6.24
N ARG A 67 -28.80 12.16 6.90
CA ARG A 67 -30.07 12.25 7.66
C ARG A 67 -29.96 13.21 8.85
N ILE A 68 -28.85 13.20 9.58
CA ILE A 68 -28.65 14.10 10.73
C ILE A 68 -28.51 15.55 10.27
N TYR A 69 -27.71 15.82 9.23
CA TYR A 69 -27.54 17.17 8.67
C TYR A 69 -28.85 17.76 8.15
N LEU A 70 -29.75 16.96 7.57
CA LEU A 70 -31.01 17.44 7.02
C LEU A 70 -32.13 17.60 8.06
N ASN A 71 -32.21 16.72 9.06
CA ASN A 71 -33.38 16.65 9.94
C ASN A 71 -33.13 17.05 11.40
N THR A 72 -31.88 17.01 11.87
CA THR A 72 -31.58 17.10 13.31
C THR A 72 -30.27 17.87 13.57
N PHE A 73 -29.86 18.74 12.64
CA PHE A 73 -28.57 19.44 12.73
C PHE A 73 -28.45 20.32 13.99
N SER A 74 -29.53 20.99 14.39
CA SER A 74 -29.53 21.88 15.55
C SER A 74 -29.41 21.16 16.89
N GLU A 75 -29.85 19.90 16.96
CA GLU A 75 -29.85 19.09 18.20
C GLU A 75 -28.67 18.12 18.25
N ALA A 76 -28.01 17.91 17.10
CA ALA A 76 -26.90 16.99 16.98
C ALA A 76 -25.61 17.57 17.56
N ASN A 77 -24.79 16.66 18.08
CA ASN A 77 -23.46 16.99 18.55
C ASN A 77 -22.54 17.38 17.37
N LYS A 78 -22.14 18.66 17.33
CA LYS A 78 -21.29 19.22 16.27
C LYS A 78 -19.93 18.54 16.18
N PHE A 79 -19.30 18.20 17.31
CA PHE A 79 -17.99 17.55 17.32
C PHE A 79 -18.04 16.17 16.66
N PHE A 80 -19.07 15.39 16.98
CA PHE A 80 -19.34 14.11 16.33
C PHE A 80 -19.54 14.29 14.83
N LEU A 81 -20.40 15.25 14.43
CA LEU A 81 -20.70 15.49 13.01
C LEU A 81 -19.45 15.81 12.19
N PHE A 82 -18.65 16.80 12.61
CA PHE A 82 -17.43 17.16 11.88
C PHE A 82 -16.41 16.04 11.87
N SER A 83 -16.21 15.35 13.01
CA SER A 83 -15.26 14.24 13.10
C SER A 83 -15.66 13.07 12.19
N ALA A 84 -16.93 12.66 12.26
CA ALA A 84 -17.47 11.60 11.41
C ALA A 84 -17.40 11.96 9.92
N THR A 85 -17.68 13.21 9.56
CA THR A 85 -17.54 13.70 8.18
C THR A 85 -16.11 13.58 7.68
N ILE A 86 -15.12 14.05 8.46
CA ILE A 86 -13.70 13.95 8.09
C ILE A 86 -13.28 12.49 7.95
N GLN A 87 -13.71 11.62 8.88
CA GLN A 87 -13.35 10.21 8.84
C GLN A 87 -13.90 9.51 7.59
N ILE A 88 -15.16 9.76 7.22
CA ILE A 88 -15.78 9.21 6.01
C ILE A 88 -15.07 9.75 4.77
N LEU A 89 -14.74 11.04 4.74
CA LEU A 89 -14.02 11.67 3.62
C LEU A 89 -12.64 11.03 3.42
N LEU A 90 -11.85 10.90 4.49
CA LEU A 90 -10.52 10.28 4.43
C LEU A 90 -10.61 8.82 3.99
N THR A 91 -11.62 8.08 4.46
CA THR A 91 -11.85 6.70 4.05
C THR A 91 -12.26 6.62 2.57
N ALA A 92 -13.13 7.51 2.09
CA ALA A 92 -13.52 7.58 0.69
C ALA A 92 -12.33 7.88 -0.24
N ILE A 93 -11.45 8.79 0.15
CA ILE A 93 -10.19 9.06 -0.56
C ILE A 93 -9.32 7.79 -0.62
N ALA A 94 -9.18 7.07 0.50
CA ALA A 94 -8.43 5.83 0.52
C ALA A 94 -9.04 4.76 -0.40
N LEU A 95 -10.37 4.65 -0.49
CA LEU A 95 -11.03 3.73 -1.42
C LEU A 95 -10.71 4.05 -2.86
N PHE A 96 -10.71 5.33 -3.24
CA PHE A 96 -10.31 5.73 -4.60
C PHE A 96 -8.87 5.29 -4.92
N VAL A 97 -7.94 5.45 -3.96
CA VAL A 97 -6.57 4.98 -4.11
C VAL A 97 -6.50 3.44 -4.22
N TYR A 98 -7.32 2.71 -3.45
CA TYR A 98 -7.38 1.25 -3.53
C TYR A 98 -7.92 0.76 -4.89
N ILE A 99 -8.91 1.45 -5.47
CA ILE A 99 -9.40 1.17 -6.83
C ILE A 99 -8.26 1.40 -7.83
N TYR A 100 -7.56 2.54 -7.76
CA TYR A 100 -6.41 2.82 -8.61
C TYR A 100 -5.33 1.72 -8.53
N GLN A 101 -4.98 1.29 -7.31
CA GLN A 101 -4.01 0.21 -7.09
C GLN A 101 -4.49 -1.10 -7.70
N LEU A 102 -5.77 -1.43 -7.54
CA LEU A 102 -6.33 -2.67 -8.09
C LEU A 102 -6.29 -2.65 -9.62
N ILE A 103 -6.69 -1.54 -10.26
CA ILE A 103 -6.58 -1.35 -11.71
C ILE A 103 -5.13 -1.54 -12.16
N LYS A 104 -4.16 -0.95 -11.46
CA LYS A 104 -2.73 -1.09 -11.77
C LYS A 104 -2.25 -2.54 -11.64
N ILE A 105 -2.71 -3.27 -10.63
CA ILE A 105 -2.39 -4.69 -10.46
C ILE A 105 -2.97 -5.53 -11.62
N TYR A 106 -4.20 -5.26 -12.07
CA TYR A 106 -4.80 -5.94 -13.22
C TYR A 106 -4.12 -5.60 -14.55
N GLN A 107 -3.57 -4.41 -14.67
CA GLN A 107 -2.81 -4.00 -15.85
C GLN A 107 -1.43 -4.65 -15.94
N VAL A 108 -0.90 -5.28 -14.89
CA VAL A 108 0.38 -5.99 -14.98
C VAL A 108 0.15 -7.32 -15.70
N ASN A 109 0.70 -7.43 -16.90
CA ASN A 109 0.70 -8.65 -17.69
C ASN A 109 2.12 -9.26 -17.74
N SER A 110 2.22 -10.58 -17.89
CA SER A 110 3.49 -11.31 -18.06
C SER A 110 4.23 -10.93 -19.35
N ASP A 111 3.51 -10.42 -20.34
CA ASP A 111 4.07 -10.16 -21.68
C ASP A 111 4.65 -8.74 -21.81
N GLU A 112 4.48 -7.90 -20.80
CA GLU A 112 5.03 -6.55 -20.80
C GLU A 112 6.55 -6.54 -20.54
N SER A 113 7.22 -5.48 -21.03
CA SER A 113 8.64 -5.29 -20.75
C SER A 113 8.89 -5.03 -19.26
N ILE A 114 10.02 -5.53 -18.76
CA ILE A 114 10.44 -5.40 -17.35
C ILE A 114 10.37 -3.96 -16.86
N LEU A 115 10.86 -3.00 -17.67
CA LEU A 115 10.83 -1.57 -17.34
C LEU A 115 9.41 -1.03 -17.14
N LYS A 116 8.44 -1.48 -17.94
CA LYS A 116 7.03 -1.08 -17.78
C LYS A 116 6.45 -1.65 -16.48
N THR A 117 6.76 -2.91 -16.16
CA THR A 117 6.34 -3.55 -14.92
C THR A 117 6.94 -2.85 -13.70
N GLN A 118 8.25 -2.56 -13.70
CA GLN A 118 8.90 -1.80 -12.63
C GLN A 118 8.26 -0.43 -12.42
N GLY A 119 7.97 0.31 -13.49
CA GLY A 119 7.27 1.60 -13.40
C GLY A 119 5.90 1.47 -12.71
N LYS A 120 5.12 0.42 -13.03
CA LYS A 120 3.85 0.13 -12.33
C LYS A 120 4.06 -0.25 -10.86
N LEU A 121 5.08 -1.04 -10.54
CA LEU A 121 5.42 -1.39 -9.15
C LEU A 121 5.79 -0.15 -8.33
N VAL A 122 6.56 0.78 -8.90
CA VAL A 122 6.90 2.05 -8.24
C VAL A 122 5.65 2.89 -7.97
N GLN A 123 4.73 2.98 -8.93
CA GLN A 123 3.44 3.66 -8.74
C GLN A 123 2.59 2.99 -7.65
N LEU A 124 2.55 1.65 -7.61
CA LEU A 124 1.89 0.88 -6.56
C LEU A 124 2.50 1.13 -5.18
N ARG A 125 3.83 1.20 -5.08
CA ARG A 125 4.55 1.50 -3.84
C ARG A 125 4.22 2.90 -3.33
N ILE A 126 4.33 3.90 -4.20
CA ILE A 126 4.06 5.31 -3.85
C ILE A 126 2.61 5.46 -3.39
N SER A 127 1.65 4.91 -4.15
CA SER A 127 0.23 4.99 -3.79
C SER A 127 -0.08 4.22 -2.49
N THR A 128 0.58 3.10 -2.22
CA THR A 128 0.41 2.35 -0.96
C THR A 128 0.87 3.18 0.23
N LEU A 129 2.08 3.77 0.16
CA LEU A 129 2.59 4.64 1.22
C LEU A 129 1.69 5.86 1.44
N TRP A 130 1.24 6.50 0.35
CA TRP A 130 0.35 7.66 0.43
C TRP A 130 -1.02 7.31 1.03
N SER A 131 -1.61 6.19 0.64
CA SER A 131 -2.87 5.75 1.22
C SER A 131 -2.74 5.55 2.73
N THR A 132 -1.70 4.85 3.17
CA THR A 132 -1.43 4.64 4.61
C THR A 132 -1.22 5.96 5.36
N ARG A 133 -0.49 6.92 4.79
CA ARG A 133 -0.33 8.27 5.38
C ARG A 133 -1.67 8.96 5.62
N ILE A 134 -2.55 8.95 4.62
CA ILE A 134 -3.88 9.57 4.69
C ILE A 134 -4.74 8.86 5.75
N LEU A 135 -4.69 7.53 5.82
CA LEU A 135 -5.43 6.77 6.83
C LEU A 135 -4.99 7.11 8.26
N PHE A 136 -3.69 7.36 8.50
CA PHE A 136 -3.22 7.76 9.83
C PHE A 136 -3.62 9.18 10.24
N LEU A 137 -4.01 10.05 9.30
CA LEU A 137 -4.58 11.38 9.62
C LEU A 137 -5.93 11.30 10.35
N GLN A 138 -6.57 10.13 10.35
CA GLN A 138 -7.83 9.88 11.05
C GLN A 138 -7.67 9.72 12.56
N LEU A 139 -6.46 9.41 13.05
CA LEU A 139 -6.20 9.13 14.46
C LEU A 139 -6.71 10.23 15.41
N PRO A 140 -6.37 11.51 15.24
CA PRO A 140 -6.89 12.57 16.10
C PRO A 140 -8.41 12.74 15.96
N VAL A 141 -8.97 12.47 14.78
CA VAL A 141 -10.41 12.57 14.50
C VAL A 141 -11.21 11.58 15.34
N TRP A 142 -10.67 10.38 15.59
CA TRP A 142 -11.27 9.42 16.50
C TRP A 142 -11.33 9.91 17.95
N THR A 143 -10.36 10.74 18.38
CA THR A 143 -10.35 11.30 19.73
C THR A 143 -11.36 12.43 19.92
N THR A 144 -11.62 13.21 18.86
CA THR A 144 -12.61 14.30 18.88
C THR A 144 -14.04 13.82 18.62
N PHE A 145 -14.20 12.61 18.09
CA PHE A 145 -15.49 11.99 17.76
C PHE A 145 -16.48 11.94 18.93
N TRP A 146 -15.96 11.78 20.15
CA TRP A 146 -16.76 11.61 21.37
C TRP A 146 -16.96 12.91 22.16
N TRP A 147 -16.36 14.02 21.71
CA TRP A 147 -16.50 15.30 22.39
C TRP A 147 -17.93 15.80 22.29
N ASN A 148 -18.45 16.47 23.31
CA ASN A 148 -19.79 17.06 23.28
C ASN A 148 -19.80 18.41 24.03
N GLU A 149 -20.91 19.15 23.93
CA GLU A 149 -21.01 20.46 24.58
C GLU A 149 -21.07 20.35 26.12
N THR A 150 -21.61 19.26 26.68
CA THR A 150 -21.70 19.06 28.14
C THR A 150 -20.33 18.81 28.78
N MET A 151 -19.34 18.33 28.03
CA MET A 151 -17.95 18.23 28.48
C MET A 151 -17.36 19.61 28.79
N LEU A 152 -17.84 20.69 28.17
CA LEU A 152 -17.35 22.03 28.45
C LEU A 152 -17.92 22.61 29.75
N THR A 153 -19.11 22.16 30.16
CA THR A 153 -19.80 22.69 31.35
C THR A 153 -19.63 21.82 32.58
N ASP A 154 -19.61 20.49 32.41
CA ASP A 154 -19.80 19.55 33.52
C ASP A 154 -18.51 18.83 33.93
N TRP A 155 -17.45 18.91 33.11
CA TRP A 155 -16.22 18.18 33.38
C TRP A 155 -15.28 18.90 34.33
N ASN A 156 -14.62 18.10 35.16
CA ASN A 156 -13.55 18.59 36.00
C ASN A 156 -12.24 18.76 35.21
N LEU A 157 -11.31 19.51 35.78
CA LEU A 157 -10.01 19.81 35.17
C LEU A 157 -9.19 18.54 34.86
N PHE A 158 -9.30 17.49 35.67
CA PHE A 158 -8.59 16.24 35.46
C PHE A 158 -9.07 15.47 34.23
N GLN A 159 -10.39 15.40 34.01
CA GLN A 159 -11.00 14.79 32.81
C GLN A 159 -10.55 15.51 31.54
N TRP A 160 -10.48 16.85 31.58
CA TRP A 160 -9.98 17.66 30.47
C TRP A 160 -8.50 17.39 30.18
N ILE A 161 -7.65 17.32 31.21
CA ILE A 161 -6.23 17.01 31.04
C ILE A 161 -6.05 15.67 30.34
N ILE A 162 -6.74 14.62 30.78
CA ILE A 162 -6.62 13.29 30.16
C ILE A 162 -7.02 13.35 28.69
N THR A 163 -8.18 13.93 28.38
CA THR A 163 -8.67 14.01 26.99
C THR A 163 -7.74 14.81 26.09
N ILE A 164 -7.26 15.97 26.56
CA ILE A 164 -6.32 16.80 25.80
C ILE A 164 -5.00 16.05 25.57
N VAL A 165 -4.44 15.40 26.60
CA VAL A 165 -3.19 14.64 26.47
C VAL A 165 -3.34 13.50 25.45
N ILE A 166 -4.46 12.79 25.48
CA ILE A 166 -4.76 11.73 24.50
C ILE A 166 -4.87 12.32 23.08
N THR A 167 -5.66 13.37 22.89
CA THR A 167 -5.82 14.03 21.57
C THR A 167 -4.50 14.55 21.04
N ILE A 168 -3.68 15.22 21.87
CA ILE A 168 -2.36 15.71 21.47
C ILE A 168 -1.43 14.55 21.10
N THR A 169 -1.43 13.46 21.87
CA THR A 169 -0.61 12.28 21.58
C THR A 169 -0.99 11.67 20.24
N PHE A 170 -2.28 11.48 19.97
CA PHE A 170 -2.76 10.93 18.70
C PHE A 170 -2.48 11.89 17.53
N THR A 171 -2.60 13.19 17.75
CA THR A 171 -2.26 14.23 16.75
C THR A 171 -0.77 14.18 16.43
N TYR A 172 0.09 14.12 17.45
CA TYR A 172 1.54 14.01 17.29
C TYR A 172 1.92 12.73 16.54
N VAL A 173 1.40 11.57 16.96
CA VAL A 173 1.65 10.28 16.30
C VAL A 173 1.18 10.31 14.85
N SER A 174 0.01 10.87 14.59
CA SER A 174 -0.55 11.00 13.24
C SER A 174 0.35 11.84 12.33
N MET A 175 0.75 13.03 12.78
CA MET A 175 1.66 13.91 12.02
C MET A 175 3.03 13.25 11.84
N TRP A 176 3.56 12.63 12.89
CA TRP A 176 4.84 11.93 12.83
C TRP A 176 4.79 10.80 11.79
N LEU A 177 3.75 9.96 11.80
CA LEU A 177 3.56 8.89 10.81
C LEU A 177 3.41 9.46 9.40
N PHE A 178 2.63 10.53 9.23
CA PHE A 178 2.44 11.17 7.93
C PHE A 178 3.78 11.58 7.29
N PHE A 179 4.69 12.18 8.07
CA PHE A 179 6.00 12.59 7.58
C PHE A 179 7.03 11.46 7.53
N ASN A 180 6.93 10.44 8.39
CA ASN A 180 7.93 9.38 8.50
C ASN A 180 7.63 8.13 7.67
N ILE A 181 6.38 7.90 7.22
CA ILE A 181 6.05 6.79 6.32
C ILE A 181 6.67 7.07 4.94
N LYS A 182 7.96 6.81 4.80
CA LYS A 182 8.72 6.96 3.57
C LYS A 182 9.49 5.67 3.29
N TYR A 183 9.81 5.41 2.03
CA TYR A 183 10.46 4.16 1.63
C TYR A 183 11.86 3.99 2.24
N GLU A 184 12.55 5.10 2.54
CA GLU A 184 13.86 5.13 3.19
C GLU A 184 13.80 4.52 4.60
N ASN A 185 12.64 4.60 5.26
CA ASN A 185 12.42 4.07 6.60
C ASN A 185 12.00 2.59 6.62
N ARG A 186 11.98 1.90 5.48
CA ARG A 186 11.48 0.51 5.35
C ARG A 186 12.15 -0.51 6.28
N ASN A 187 13.39 -0.25 6.68
CA ASN A 187 14.18 -1.14 7.55
C ASN A 187 13.96 -0.87 9.05
N LYS A 188 13.17 0.14 9.41
CA LYS A 188 12.86 0.43 10.82
C LYS A 188 11.79 -0.54 11.32
N LYS A 189 11.92 -1.01 12.57
CA LYS A 189 10.97 -1.97 13.19
C LYS A 189 9.52 -1.46 13.17
N TRP A 190 9.29 -0.20 13.53
CA TRP A 190 7.95 0.39 13.52
C TRP A 190 7.32 0.40 12.12
N PHE A 191 8.13 0.62 11.07
CA PHE A 191 7.66 0.61 9.70
C PHE A 191 7.28 -0.81 9.31
N GLN A 192 8.14 -1.79 9.61
CA GLN A 192 7.86 -3.19 9.34
C GLN A 192 6.62 -3.69 10.07
N LEU A 193 6.34 -3.24 11.30
CA LEU A 193 5.11 -3.58 12.02
C LEU A 193 3.85 -3.07 11.30
N ILE A 194 3.90 -1.87 10.71
CA ILE A 194 2.77 -1.32 9.94
C ILE A 194 2.63 -2.02 8.58
N PHE A 195 3.76 -2.36 7.96
CA PHE A 195 3.83 -2.85 6.58
C PHE A 195 4.14 -4.36 6.47
N SER A 196 3.99 -5.17 7.52
CA SER A 196 4.23 -6.64 7.46
C SER A 196 3.08 -7.44 6.87
N GLY A 197 2.16 -6.79 6.15
CA GLY A 197 0.92 -7.38 5.66
C GLY A 197 1.00 -7.99 4.25
N LYS A 198 -0.10 -8.65 3.87
CA LYS A 198 -0.33 -9.23 2.54
C LYS A 198 -0.37 -8.21 1.39
N GLU A 199 -0.31 -6.91 1.68
CA GLU A 199 -0.27 -5.86 0.67
C GLU A 199 1.15 -5.39 0.34
N TRP A 200 2.04 -5.31 1.33
CA TRP A 200 3.36 -4.71 1.13
C TRP A 200 4.44 -5.75 0.80
N ILE A 201 4.40 -6.92 1.45
CA ILE A 201 5.41 -7.96 1.26
C ILE A 201 5.46 -8.45 -0.20
N PRO A 202 4.33 -8.78 -0.86
CA PRO A 202 4.39 -9.24 -2.25
C PRO A 202 4.91 -8.17 -3.20
N LEU A 203 4.54 -6.91 -2.97
CA LEU A 203 5.04 -5.77 -3.75
C LEU A 203 6.56 -5.65 -3.65
N MET A 204 7.11 -5.70 -2.43
CA MET A 204 8.55 -5.60 -2.23
C MET A 204 9.32 -6.77 -2.84
N LYS A 205 8.81 -8.00 -2.69
CA LYS A 205 9.38 -9.20 -3.34
C LYS A 205 9.39 -9.09 -4.85
N SER A 206 8.31 -8.56 -5.45
CA SER A 206 8.26 -8.32 -6.89
C SER A 206 9.30 -7.31 -7.35
N MET A 207 9.54 -6.25 -6.59
CA MET A 207 10.55 -5.24 -6.92
C MET A 207 11.97 -5.83 -6.84
N GLU A 208 12.29 -6.54 -5.75
CA GLU A 208 13.58 -7.20 -5.55
C GLU A 208 13.89 -8.22 -6.66
N LEU A 209 12.90 -9.01 -7.07
CA LEU A 209 13.08 -9.98 -8.15
C LEU A 209 13.34 -9.32 -9.51
N LEU A 210 12.70 -8.20 -9.82
CA LEU A 210 12.95 -7.49 -11.07
C LEU A 210 14.33 -6.81 -11.07
N GLU A 211 14.78 -6.32 -9.92
CA GLU A 211 16.12 -5.74 -9.75
C GLU A 211 17.22 -6.81 -9.99
N GLN A 212 17.03 -8.02 -9.46
CA GLN A 212 17.96 -9.14 -9.72
C GLN A 212 18.09 -9.48 -11.21
N VAL A 213 16.98 -9.49 -11.95
CA VAL A 213 17.00 -9.80 -13.40
C VAL A 213 17.67 -8.69 -14.22
N GLU A 214 17.58 -7.44 -13.78
CA GLU A 214 18.24 -6.32 -14.45
C GLU A 214 19.77 -6.40 -14.28
N ASP A 215 20.26 -6.79 -13.10
CA ASP A 215 21.69 -7.01 -12.85
C ASP A 215 22.30 -8.12 -13.74
N TYR A 216 21.51 -9.15 -14.07
CA TYR A 216 21.92 -10.22 -15.00
C TYR A 216 21.95 -9.79 -16.48
N LYS A 217 21.40 -8.62 -16.83
CA LYS A 217 21.48 -8.07 -18.20
C LYS A 217 22.70 -7.17 -18.42
N VAL A 218 23.22 -6.58 -17.35
CA VAL A 218 24.34 -5.63 -17.38
C VAL A 218 25.70 -6.33 -17.26
N LYS A 219 25.73 -7.54 -16.68
CA LYS A 219 26.89 -8.44 -16.66
C LYS A 219 26.90 -9.39 -17.84
#